data_AF-G5J349-F1
#
_entry.id   AF-G5J349-F1
#
_cell.length_a   1.000
_cell.length_b   1.000
_cell.length_c   1.000
_cell.angle_alpha   90.00
_cell.angle_beta   90.00
_cell.angle_gamma   90.00
#
_symmetry.space_group_name_H-M   'P 1'
#
loop_
_entity.id
_entity.type
_entity.pdbx_description
1 polymer ?
#
loop_
_entity_poly.entity_id
_entity_poly.type
_entity_poly.pdbx_seq_one_letter_code
_entity_poly.pdbx_strand_id
1 'polypeptide(L)'
;MSNASINKTTPEWNTINWAKVQRKVFKLQTRIFQAVKSGNKVKAKQLQKLLLKSHYAKLLAIRKVTQDNQGKKTAGVDGKKSLRPNQRLKLVNELRLKGYKAK
;
A
#
# COMPACT_ATOMS: atom_id res chain seq x y z
N MET A 1 -8.96 -42.06 -12.04
CA MET A 1 -9.11 -40.76 -12.75
C MET A 1 -9.23 -39.67 -11.71
N SER A 2 -8.15 -38.91 -11.48
CA SER A 2 -8.10 -37.87 -10.44
C SER A 2 -8.76 -36.58 -10.95
N ASN A 3 -9.90 -36.21 -10.37
CA ASN A 3 -10.49 -34.89 -10.54
C ASN A 3 -9.63 -33.85 -9.80
N ALA A 4 -8.65 -33.30 -10.50
CA ALA A 4 -7.96 -32.10 -10.03
C ALA A 4 -8.95 -30.93 -10.13
N SER A 5 -9.55 -30.54 -9.00
CA SER A 5 -10.26 -29.27 -8.88
C SER A 5 -9.32 -28.15 -9.32
N ILE A 6 -9.58 -27.59 -10.50
CA ILE A 6 -8.92 -26.38 -10.99
C ILE A 6 -9.40 -25.24 -10.10
N ASN A 7 -8.79 -25.09 -8.93
CA ASN A 7 -8.87 -23.88 -8.14
C ASN A 7 -8.23 -22.78 -8.98
N LYS A 8 -9.05 -22.10 -9.78
CA LYS A 8 -8.74 -20.82 -10.38
C LYS A 8 -8.64 -19.82 -9.22
N THR A 9 -7.58 -19.89 -8.43
CA THR A 9 -7.24 -18.88 -7.43
C THR A 9 -7.02 -17.60 -8.18
N THR A 10 -8.09 -16.81 -8.33
CA THR A 10 -7.96 -15.41 -8.69
C THR A 10 -7.08 -14.81 -7.59
N PRO A 11 -5.91 -14.26 -7.94
CA PRO A 11 -4.98 -13.84 -6.93
C PRO A 11 -5.64 -12.74 -6.11
N GLU A 12 -5.60 -12.87 -4.78
CA GLU A 12 -6.29 -12.01 -3.79
C GLU A 12 -6.16 -10.51 -4.09
N TRP A 13 -5.07 -10.07 -4.72
CA TRP A 13 -4.87 -8.69 -5.20
C TRP A 13 -6.02 -8.17 -6.07
N ASN A 14 -6.57 -9.02 -6.94
CA ASN A 14 -7.62 -8.65 -7.87
C ASN A 14 -9.00 -8.62 -7.20
N THR A 15 -9.16 -9.22 -6.02
CA THR A 15 -10.42 -9.21 -5.25
C THR A 15 -10.48 -8.06 -4.25
N ILE A 16 -9.40 -7.27 -4.10
CA ILE A 16 -9.37 -6.11 -3.21
C ILE A 16 -10.40 -5.07 -3.62
N ASN A 17 -11.28 -4.70 -2.68
CA ASN A 17 -12.18 -3.56 -2.85
C ASN A 17 -11.39 -2.24 -2.74
N TRP A 18 -10.93 -1.75 -3.89
CA TRP A 18 -10.10 -0.55 -3.98
C TRP A 18 -10.81 0.73 -3.53
N ALA A 19 -12.12 0.85 -3.73
CA ALA A 19 -12.90 1.98 -3.25
C ALA A 19 -12.89 2.07 -1.72
N LYS A 20 -13.01 0.92 -1.03
CA LYS A 20 -12.88 0.83 0.43
C LYS A 20 -11.48 1.23 0.90
N VAL A 21 -10.44 0.75 0.23
CA VAL A 21 -9.04 1.09 0.53
C VAL A 21 -8.82 2.60 0.43
N GLN A 22 -9.21 3.21 -0.70
CA GLN A 22 -9.08 4.65 -0.94
C GLN A 22 -9.86 5.46 0.11
N ARG A 23 -11.11 5.09 0.42
CA ARG A 23 -11.93 5.78 1.41
C ARG A 23 -11.29 5.78 2.80
N LYS A 24 -10.70 4.64 3.22
CA LYS A 24 -10.04 4.53 4.53
C LYS A 24 -8.77 5.39 4.59
N VAL A 25 -7.96 5.39 3.53
CA VAL A 25 -6.77 6.24 3.43
C VAL A 25 -7.15 7.72 3.44
N PHE A 26 -8.12 8.11 2.60
CA PHE A 26 -8.61 9.48 2.51
C PHE A 26 -9.10 10.01 3.85
N LYS A 27 -9.94 9.24 4.57
CA LYS A 27 -10.42 9.64 5.91
C LYS A 27 -9.27 9.91 6.89
N LEU A 28 -8.20 9.13 6.84
CA LEU A 28 -7.04 9.34 7.70
C LEU A 28 -6.24 10.59 7.28
N GLN A 29 -6.06 10.82 5.98
CA GLN A 29 -5.44 12.04 5.45
C GLN A 29 -6.24 13.29 5.82
N THR A 30 -7.57 13.26 5.74
CA THR A 30 -8.43 14.37 6.18
C THR A 30 -8.27 14.67 7.66
N ARG A 31 -8.16 13.63 8.51
CA ARG A 31 -7.90 13.81 9.95
C ARG A 31 -6.53 14.43 10.22
N ILE A 32 -5.50 14.06 9.44
CA ILE A 32 -4.17 14.69 9.52
C ILE A 32 -4.29 16.17 9.15
N PHE A 33 -4.95 16.47 8.03
CA PHE A 33 -5.19 17.85 7.57
C PHE A 33 -5.89 18.70 8.64
N GLN A 34 -6.98 18.19 9.22
CA GLN A 34 -7.70 18.88 10.30
C GLN A 34 -6.83 19.10 11.54
N ALA A 35 -6.03 18.12 11.96
CA ALA A 35 -5.13 18.25 13.10
C ALA A 35 -4.02 19.29 12.85
N VAL A 36 -3.50 19.37 11.63
CA VAL A 36 -2.53 20.40 11.24
C VAL A 36 -3.21 21.78 11.22
N LYS A 37 -4.40 21.88 10.61
CA LYS A 37 -5.17 23.14 10.53
C LYS A 37 -5.50 23.71 11.92
N SER A 38 -5.79 22.85 12.90
CA SER A 38 -6.06 23.25 14.28
C SER A 38 -4.80 23.47 15.12
N GLY A 39 -3.59 23.47 14.53
CA GLY A 39 -2.33 23.63 15.24
C GLY A 39 -1.90 22.44 16.12
N ASN A 40 -2.64 21.33 16.13
CA ASN A 40 -2.35 20.17 16.99
C ASN A 40 -1.28 19.27 16.35
N LYS A 41 -0.02 19.71 16.44
CA LYS A 41 1.15 19.02 15.86
C LYS A 41 1.37 17.62 16.43
N VAL A 42 1.07 17.41 17.72
CA VAL A 42 1.21 16.10 18.37
C VAL A 42 0.25 15.09 17.76
N LYS A 43 -1.03 15.45 17.63
CA LYS A 43 -2.06 14.63 16.99
C LYS A 43 -1.75 14.37 15.52
N ALA A 44 -1.30 15.38 14.79
CA ALA A 44 -0.89 15.22 13.39
C ALA A 44 0.23 14.18 13.26
N LYS A 45 1.28 14.26 14.09
CA LYS A 45 2.40 13.29 14.10
C LYS A 45 1.94 11.87 14.44
N GLN A 46 1.02 11.71 15.40
CA GLN A 46 0.46 10.40 15.73
C GLN A 46 -0.35 9.81 14.56
N LEU A 47 -1.18 10.63 13.90
CA LEU A 47 -1.98 10.20 12.75
C LEU A 47 -1.11 9.89 11.52
N GLN A 48 -0.02 10.64 11.31
CA GLN A 48 0.97 10.32 10.28
C GLN A 48 1.64 8.96 10.56
N LYS A 49 2.07 8.70 11.80
CA LYS A 49 2.61 7.39 12.19
C LYS A 49 1.59 6.26 11.96
N LEU A 50 0.31 6.52 12.24
CA LEU A 50 -0.77 5.57 11.96
C LEU A 50 -0.94 5.31 10.46
N LEU A 51 -0.92 6.36 9.63
CA LEU A 51 -1.02 6.26 8.17
C LEU A 51 0.13 5.41 7.60
N LEU A 52 1.34 5.68 8.07
CA LEU A 52 2.56 4.97 7.70
C LEU A 52 2.52 3.46 8.04
N LYS A 53 1.87 3.08 9.14
CA LYS A 53 1.68 1.67 9.54
C LYS A 53 0.46 1.00 8.91
N SER A 54 -0.47 1.77 8.32
CA SER A 54 -1.76 1.29 7.83
C SER A 54 -1.63 0.31 6.67
N HIS A 55 -2.22 -0.88 6.79
CA HIS A 55 -2.29 -1.87 5.72
C HIS A 55 -2.94 -1.31 4.45
N TYR A 56 -4.02 -0.55 4.57
CA TYR A 56 -4.69 0.08 3.42
C TYR A 56 -3.82 1.13 2.72
N ALA A 57 -3.00 1.87 3.48
CA ALA A 57 -2.07 2.83 2.90
C ALA A 57 -0.96 2.10 2.11
N LYS A 58 -0.42 1.01 2.64
CA LYS A 58 0.58 0.18 1.94
C LYS A 58 0.03 -0.42 0.65
N LEU A 59 -1.20 -0.96 0.68
CA LEU A 59 -1.87 -1.47 -0.51
C LEU A 59 -1.99 -0.40 -1.60
N LEU A 60 -2.45 0.79 -1.24
CA LEU A 60 -2.63 1.89 -2.18
C LEU A 60 -1.28 2.36 -2.75
N ALA A 61 -0.24 2.45 -1.91
CA ALA A 61 1.10 2.84 -2.33
C ALA A 61 1.70 1.84 -3.33
N ILE A 62 1.59 0.53 -3.05
CA ILE A 62 2.11 -0.52 -3.93
C ILE A 62 1.33 -0.56 -5.24
N ARG A 63 0.01 -0.40 -5.22
CA ARG A 63 -0.77 -0.26 -6.46
C ARG A 63 -0.28 0.94 -7.28
N LYS A 64 -0.10 2.09 -6.64
CA LYS A 64 0.35 3.31 -7.32
C LYS A 64 1.68 3.09 -8.03
N VAL A 65 2.69 2.56 -7.33
CA VAL A 65 4.02 2.31 -7.87
C VAL A 65 4.02 1.23 -8.95
N THR A 66 3.28 0.14 -8.75
CA THR A 66 3.38 -1.05 -9.61
C THR A 66 2.37 -1.12 -10.75
N GLN A 67 1.30 -0.31 -10.72
CA GLN A 67 0.21 -0.38 -11.70
C GLN A 67 -0.20 0.98 -12.26
N ASP A 68 -0.17 2.06 -11.48
CA ASP A 68 -0.76 3.33 -11.92
C ASP A 68 0.30 4.31 -12.46
N ASN A 69 1.52 4.29 -11.93
CA ASN A 69 2.59 5.20 -12.33
C ASN A 69 3.07 4.93 -13.77
N GLN A 70 3.45 6.00 -14.49
CA GLN A 70 3.97 5.91 -15.86
C GLN A 70 5.21 4.99 -15.95
N GLY A 71 6.13 5.10 -14.99
CA GLY A 71 7.36 4.29 -14.90
C GLY A 71 7.18 2.85 -14.39
N LYS A 72 5.95 2.33 -14.24
CA LYS A 72 5.68 0.98 -13.67
C LYS A 72 6.34 -0.20 -14.41
N LYS A 73 6.75 0.01 -15.66
CA LYS A 73 7.42 -0.99 -16.51
C LYS A 73 8.95 -0.89 -16.44
N THR A 74 9.49 0.18 -15.87
CA THR A 74 10.93 0.42 -15.73
C THR A 74 11.41 -0.22 -14.44
N ALA A 75 12.53 -0.95 -14.49
CA ALA A 75 13.16 -1.45 -13.27
C ALA A 75 13.74 -0.25 -12.50
N GLY A 76 13.33 -0.08 -11.25
CA GLY A 76 13.93 0.90 -10.34
C GLY A 76 15.27 0.40 -9.79
N VAL A 77 15.79 1.08 -8.76
CA VAL A 77 17.02 0.70 -8.04
C VAL A 77 16.97 -0.75 -7.52
N ASP A 78 15.78 -1.23 -7.12
CA ASP A 78 15.57 -2.59 -6.65
C ASP A 78 15.56 -3.66 -7.77
N GLY A 79 15.73 -3.27 -9.04
CA GLY A 79 15.77 -4.17 -10.20
C GLY A 79 14.45 -4.87 -10.56
N LYS A 80 13.38 -4.69 -9.76
CA LYS A 80 12.09 -5.36 -9.96
C LYS A 80 11.19 -4.56 -10.91
N LYS A 81 10.58 -5.25 -11.89
CA LYS A 81 9.58 -4.71 -12.84
C LYS A 81 8.44 -5.71 -13.05
N SER A 82 7.29 -5.24 -13.53
CA SER A 82 6.15 -6.09 -13.94
C SER A 82 5.73 -7.15 -12.90
N LEU A 83 5.54 -6.72 -11.65
CA LEU A 83 5.24 -7.62 -10.54
C LEU A 83 3.92 -8.38 -10.72
N ARG A 84 3.92 -9.67 -10.41
CA ARG A 84 2.72 -10.50 -10.35
C ARG A 84 1.87 -10.14 -9.12
N PRO A 85 0.54 -10.33 -9.16
CA PRO A 85 -0.35 -10.13 -8.01
C PRO A 85 0.16 -10.65 -6.66
N ASN A 86 0.64 -11.89 -6.60
CA ASN A 86 1.16 -12.50 -5.36
C ASN A 86 2.43 -11.80 -4.86
N GLN A 87 3.29 -11.35 -5.77
CA GLN A 87 4.50 -10.59 -5.42
C GLN A 87 4.14 -9.21 -4.83
N ARG A 88 3.06 -8.58 -5.31
CA ARG A 88 2.58 -7.32 -4.74
C ARG A 88 2.08 -7.51 -3.30
N LEU A 89 1.31 -8.57 -3.03
CA LEU A 89 0.86 -8.87 -1.66
C LEU A 89 2.03 -9.19 -0.72
N LYS A 90 3.01 -9.95 -1.20
CA LYS A 90 4.24 -10.19 -0.45
C LYS A 90 4.94 -8.87 -0.08
N LEU A 91 5.06 -7.93 -1.03
CA LEU A 91 5.62 -6.61 -0.75
C LEU A 91 4.81 -5.81 0.29
N VAL A 92 3.48 -5.92 0.31
CA VAL A 92 2.64 -5.23 1.32
C VAL A 92 3.00 -5.68 2.73
N ASN A 93 3.24 -6.97 2.89
CA ASN A 93 3.60 -7.58 4.17
C ASN A 93 5.04 -7.27 4.58
N GLU A 94 5.96 -7.26 3.60
CA GLU A 94 7.38 -6.94 3.81
C GLU A 94 7.63 -5.45 4.04
N LEU A 95 6.77 -4.56 3.52
CA LEU A 95 6.94 -3.12 3.61
C LEU A 95 6.83 -2.67 5.07
N ARG A 96 7.99 -2.51 5.70
CA ARG A 96 8.14 -2.01 7.07
C ARG A 96 8.89 -0.68 7.03
N LEU A 97 8.44 0.26 7.85
CA LEU A 97 9.24 1.45 8.10
C LEU A 97 10.45 1.07 8.93
N LYS A 98 11.60 0.93 8.26
CA LYS A 98 12.89 1.04 8.92
C LYS A 98 13.09 2.52 9.23
N GLY A 99 13.44 2.86 10.48
CA GLY A 99 13.77 4.24 10.82
C GLY A 99 14.85 4.74 9.87
N TYR A 100 14.68 5.94 9.32
CA TYR A 100 15.70 6.59 8.52
C TYR A 100 16.95 6.77 9.39
N LYS A 101 18.03 6.08 9.03
CA LYS A 101 19.36 6.34 9.58
C LYS A 101 20.06 7.25 8.58
N ALA A 102 20.25 8.51 8.95
CA ALA A 102 21.17 9.38 8.23
C ALA A 102 22.56 8.72 8.28
N LYS A 103 23.28 8.77 7.16
CA LYS A 103 24.71 8.47 7.13
C LYS A 103 25.49 9.62 7.74
#